data_AF-A0A5E4GGY1-F1
#
_entry.id   AF-A0A5E4GGY1-F1
#
_cell.length_a   1.000
_cell.length_b   1.000
_cell.length_c   1.000
_cell.angle_alpha   90.00
_cell.angle_beta   90.00
_cell.angle_gamma   90.00
#
_symmetry.space_group_name_H-M   'P 1'
#
loop_
_entity.id
_entity.type
_entity.pdbx_description
1 polymer ?
#
loop_
_entity_poly.entity_id
_entity_poly.type
_entity_poly.pdbx_seq_one_letter_code
_entity_poly.pdbx_strand_id
1 'polypeptide(L)' 'NKARLVAKGYAQKPGIDYNETFAAVARLDTIRTLIALVAKKNWKLYQLDVKSAFLNGVLEEEVYVDQLDGFIVQGEEDK' A
#
# COMPACT_ATOMS: atom_id res chain seq x y z
N ASN A 1 1.74 -4.11 24.69
CA ASN A 1 2.63 -3.94 23.51
C ASN A 1 1.80 -4.08 22.25
N LYS A 2 1.84 -3.12 21.32
CA LYS A 2 1.14 -3.23 20.03
C LYS A 2 2.03 -4.06 19.08
N ALA A 3 1.60 -5.28 18.75
CA ALA A 3 2.22 -6.05 17.68
C ALA A 3 1.93 -5.37 16.33
N ARG A 4 2.91 -5.37 15.42
CA ARG A 4 2.76 -4.85 14.05
C ARG A 4 2.82 -6.03 13.09
N LEU A 5 1.73 -6.28 12.36
CA LEU A 5 1.69 -7.21 11.26
C LEU A 5 2.30 -6.53 10.02
N VAL A 6 3.24 -7.19 9.36
CA VAL A 6 3.92 -6.67 8.16
C VAL A 6 3.85 -7.72 7.07
N ALA A 7 3.30 -7.36 5.91
CA ALA A 7 3.33 -8.22 4.73
C ALA A 7 4.79 -8.40 4.27
N LYS A 8 5.20 -9.65 4.03
CA LYS A 8 6.56 -9.99 3.57
C LYS A 8 6.72 -9.73 2.07
N GLY A 9 6.77 -8.46 1.67
CA GLY A 9 6.95 -8.08 0.26
C GLY A 9 8.22 -8.62 -0.40
N TYR A 10 9.22 -9.03 0.38
CA TYR A 10 10.45 -9.67 -0.15
C TYR A 10 10.25 -11.13 -0.59
N ALA A 11 9.12 -11.75 -0.25
CA ALA A 11 8.80 -13.14 -0.60
C ALA A 11 8.08 -13.27 -1.96
N GLN A 12 7.87 -12.16 -2.66
CA GLN A 12 7.26 -12.14 -3.99
C GLN A 12 8.07 -12.98 -4.99
N LYS A 13 7.39 -13.84 -5.74
CA LYS A 13 7.99 -14.76 -6.71
C LYS A 13 7.79 -14.26 -8.15
N PRO A 14 8.86 -14.21 -8.96
CA PRO A 14 8.74 -13.91 -10.39
C PRO A 14 7.71 -14.82 -11.08
N GLY A 15 6.69 -14.23 -11.71
CA GLY A 15 5.63 -14.96 -12.41
C GLY A 15 4.40 -15.35 -11.58
N ILE A 16 4.34 -15.01 -10.29
CA ILE A 16 3.15 -15.16 -9.44
C ILE A 16 2.62 -13.78 -9.05
N ASP A 17 3.43 -13.00 -8.35
CA ASP A 17 3.03 -11.78 -7.64
C ASP A 17 4.08 -10.64 -7.77
N TYR A 18 5.20 -10.90 -8.44
CA TYR A 18 6.30 -9.93 -8.63
C TYR A 18 5.99 -8.78 -9.59
N ASN A 19 5.11 -8.99 -10.57
CA ASN A 19 4.73 -7.95 -11.55
C ASN A 19 3.41 -7.26 -11.18
N GLU A 20 2.75 -7.69 -10.12
CA GLU A 20 1.49 -7.12 -9.67
C GLU A 20 1.78 -5.83 -8.88
N THR A 21 1.47 -4.70 -9.50
CA THR A 21 1.70 -3.38 -8.91
C THR A 21 0.47 -2.98 -8.09
N PHE A 22 0.40 -3.39 -6.82
CA PHE A 22 -0.76 -3.15 -5.94
C PHE A 22 -0.95 -1.69 -5.49
N ALA A 23 0.02 -0.82 -5.77
CA ALA A 23 -0.10 0.60 -5.51
C ALA A 23 -0.59 1.31 -6.78
N ALA A 24 -1.77 1.93 -6.72
CA ALA A 24 -2.25 2.85 -7.75
C ALA A 24 -1.39 4.13 -7.73
N VAL A 25 -0.18 4.06 -8.29
CA VAL A 25 0.70 5.22 -8.44
C VAL A 25 0.25 5.99 -9.68
N ALA A 26 -0.26 7.21 -9.47
CA ALA A 26 -0.62 8.09 -10.58
C ALA A 26 0.61 8.37 -11.46
N ARG A 27 0.46 8.23 -12.78
CA ARG A 27 1.53 8.53 -13.74
C ARG A 27 1.79 10.04 -13.78
N LEU A 28 3.06 10.42 -13.87
CA LEU A 28 3.48 11.83 -13.94
C LEU A 28 2.84 12.58 -15.11
N ASP A 29 2.68 11.92 -16.25
CA ASP A 29 2.06 12.53 -17.42
C ASP A 29 0.60 12.88 -17.16
N THR A 30 -0.14 12.01 -16.48
CA THR A 30 -1.52 12.26 -16.04
C THR A 30 -1.59 13.45 -15.08
N ILE A 31 -0.69 13.52 -14.11
CA ILE A 31 -0.61 14.65 -13.16
C ILE A 31 -0.34 15.97 -13.90
N ARG A 32 0.61 15.97 -14.84
CA ARG A 32 0.94 17.15 -15.66
C ARG A 32 -0.24 17.61 -16.51
N THR A 33 -0.94 16.68 -17.16
CA THR A 33 -2.14 16.99 -17.96
C THR A 33 -3.24 17.60 -17.08
N LEU A 34 -3.46 17.07 -15.87
CA LEU A 34 -4.44 17.60 -14.93
C LEU A 34 -4.09 19.03 -14.49
N ILE A 35 -2.82 19.29 -14.13
CA ILE A 35 -2.36 20.63 -13.73
C ILE A 35 -2.54 21.62 -14.89
N ALA A 36 -2.18 21.24 -16.12
CA ALA A 36 -2.35 22.09 -17.29
C ALA A 36 -3.84 22.43 -17.55
N LEU A 37 -4.74 21.47 -17.36
CA LEU A 37 -6.19 21.69 -17.47
C LEU A 37 -6.69 22.66 -16.40
N VAL A 38 -6.28 22.48 -15.16
CA VAL A 38 -6.64 23.34 -14.03
C VAL A 38 -6.20 24.78 -14.28
N ALA A 39 -4.96 24.97 -14.74
CA ALA A 39 -4.43 26.29 -15.10
C ALA A 39 -5.25 26.93 -16.25
N LYS A 40 -5.54 26.17 -17.31
CA LYS A 40 -6.36 26.65 -18.45
C LYS A 40 -7.77 27.06 -18.05
N LYS A 41 -8.35 26.39 -17.06
CA LYS A 41 -9.72 26.64 -16.59
C LYS A 41 -9.79 27.59 -15.40
N ASN A 42 -8.65 28.08 -14.92
CA ASN A 42 -8.54 28.90 -13.71
C ASN A 42 -9.21 28.25 -12.49
N TRP A 43 -9.08 26.93 -12.37
CA TRP A 43 -9.62 26.18 -11.24
C TRP A 43 -8.70 26.26 -10.03
N LYS A 44 -9.27 26.11 -8.83
CA LYS A 44 -8.48 25.98 -7.60
C LYS A 44 -7.99 24.53 -7.49
N LEU A 45 -6.68 24.35 -7.33
CA LEU A 45 -6.04 23.07 -7.05
C LEU A 45 -5.68 23.00 -5.56
N TYR A 46 -5.98 21.86 -4.94
CA TYR A 46 -5.58 21.57 -3.56
C TYR A 46 -4.78 20.28 -3.55
N GLN A 47 -3.67 20.27 -2.82
CA GLN A 47 -2.85 19.09 -2.58
C GLN A 47 -3.09 18.59 -1.16
N LEU A 48 -3.34 17.30 -1.02
CA LEU A 48 -3.41 16.62 0.27
C LEU A 48 -2.32 15.55 0.32
N ASP A 49 -1.40 15.69 1.26
CA ASP A 49 -0.42 14.67 1.59
C ASP A 49 -0.83 14.00 2.92
N VAL A 50 -1.10 12.70 2.87
CA VAL A 50 -1.59 11.93 4.01
C VAL A 50 -0.42 11.13 4.58
N LYS A 51 -0.06 11.41 5.84
CA LYS A 51 1.05 10.73 6.54
C LYS A 51 0.94 9.20 6.58
N SER A 52 -0.27 8.68 6.47
CA SER A 52 -0.56 7.25 6.44
C SER A 52 -1.71 6.97 5.47
N ALA A 53 -1.40 6.78 4.19
CA ALA A 53 -2.37 6.35 3.19
C ALA A 53 -2.49 4.81 3.22
N PHE A 54 -3.28 4.29 4.15
CA PHE A 54 -3.72 2.90 4.07
C PHE A 54 -4.89 2.82 3.10
N LEU A 55 -4.80 1.93 2.11
CA LEU A 55 -5.94 1.61 1.26
C LEU A 55 -6.95 0.85 2.12
N ASN A 56 -8.08 1.46 2.45
CA ASN A 56 -9.21 0.76 3.09
C ASN A 56 -10.02 -0.03 2.06
N GLY A 57 -9.31 -0.79 1.21
CA GLY A 57 -9.91 -1.69 0.24
C GLY A 57 -10.22 -3.02 0.92
N VAL A 58 -11.31 -3.66 0.51
CA VAL A 58 -11.51 -5.08 0.82
C VAL A 58 -10.41 -5.83 0.06
N LEU A 59 -9.60 -6.59 0.80
CA LEU A 59 -8.58 -7.43 0.22
C LEU A 59 -9.21 -8.79 -0.09
N GLU A 60 -9.42 -9.08 -1.37
CA GLU A 60 -9.93 -10.39 -1.83
C GLU A 60 -8.82 -11.45 -1.93
N GLU A 61 -7.57 -11.03 -1.72
CA GLU A 61 -6.38 -11.87 -1.85
C GLU A 61 -5.98 -12.50 -0.51
N GLU A 62 -5.44 -13.73 -0.58
CA GLU A 62 -4.88 -14.42 0.57
C GLU A 62 -3.51 -13.83 0.92
N VAL A 63 -3.37 -13.29 2.12
CA VAL A 63 -2.12 -12.69 2.60
C VAL A 63 -1.50 -13.55 3.68
N TYR A 64 -0.25 -13.95 3.48
CA TYR A 64 0.54 -14.63 4.50
C TYR A 64 1.22 -13.61 5.41
N VAL A 65 1.02 -13.75 6.71
CA VAL A 65 1.59 -12.89 7.74
C VAL A 65 2.21 -13.76 8.81
N ASP A 66 3.46 -13.48 9.17
CA ASP A 66 4.13 -14.14 10.29
C ASP A 66 4.22 -13.21 11.49
N GLN A 67 4.11 -13.79 12.67
CA GLN A 67 4.37 -13.09 13.92
C GLN A 67 5.86 -12.74 14.02
N LEU A 68 6.17 -11.57 14.59
CA LEU A 68 7.55 -11.16 14.83
C LEU A 68 8.19 -12.03 15.92
N ASP A 69 9.45 -12.41 15.72
CA ASP A 69 10.21 -13.31 16.62
C ASP A 69 10.16 -12.89 18.11
N GLY A 70 10.11 -11.59 18.41
CA GLY A 70 10.03 -11.05 19.77
C GLY A 70 8.64 -11.10 20.43
N PHE A 71 7.63 -11.63 19.74
CA PHE A 71 6.26 -11.80 20.21
C PHE A 71 5.82 -13.28 20.25
N ILE A 72 6.68 -14.19 19.80
CA ILE A 72 6.42 -15.63 19.83
C ILE A 72 6.51 -16.10 21.28
N VAL A 73 5.39 -16.55 21.84
CA VAL A 73 5.32 -17.21 23.15
C VAL A 73 5.13 -18.70 22.89
N GLN A 74 6.08 -19.51 23.37
CA GLN A 74 6.07 -20.96 23.14
C GLN A 74 4.78 -21.58 23.72
N GLY A 75 3.97 -22.19 22.84
CA GLY A 75 2.65 -22.75 23.20
C GLY A 75 1.45 -21.80 23.03
N GLU A 76 1.65 -20.55 22.61
CA GLU A 76 0.60 -19.60 22.23
C GLU A 76 0.79 -19.08 20.81
N GLU A 77 1.34 -19.92 19.93
CA GLU A 77 1.67 -19.57 18.54
C GLU A 77 0.43 -19.26 17.69
N ASP A 78 -0.74 -19.80 18.06
CA ASP A 78 -2.03 -19.65 17.36
C ASP A 78 -3.02 -18.67 18.04
N LYS A 79 -2.60 -17.92 19.06
CA LYS A 79 -3.46 -16.93 19.77
C LYS A 79 -3.38 -15.54 19.16
#